data_AF-A0A183GNI1-F1
#
_entry.id   AF-A0A183GNI1-F1
#
_cell.length_a   1.000
_cell.length_b   1.000
_cell.length_c   1.000
_cell.angle_alpha   90.00
_cell.angle_beta   90.00
_cell.angle_gamma   90.00
#
_symmetry.space_group_name_H-M   'P 1'
#
loop_
_entity.id
_entity.type
_entity.pdbx_description
1 polymer ?
#
loop_
_entity_poly.entity_id
_entity_poly.type
_entity_poly.pdbx_seq_one_letter_code
_entity_poly.pdbx_strand_id
1 'polypeptide(L)'
;LKAARSTDAWIITSGLNTGVVPHVASALEGRVIAIGVAPWGMLKRRNRFVGTDVSVHYATNQFNKSRLAELNNRHSYFLFSDNGTVGRSLIVYLKKKYGSEIILRKRLETYLAQHKSSSIPVVCVVLEGVCDGSGRAADLLAFTHHAIGDDGKLSDSVRNQLMSLVEMVFNYDEKNAARTVRQLIECAKQRNLMTVFRLGEQRQDVDHAILTALLKGQNLSSPEQLQLALAWNRADIARSEIFTMG
;
A
#
# COMPACT_ATOMS: atom_id res chain seq x y z
N LEU A 1 -10.83 3.95 -7.26
CA LEU A 1 -10.37 4.40 -8.61
C LEU A 1 -10.86 5.76 -9.03
N LYS A 2 -12.05 6.17 -8.58
CA LYS A 2 -12.52 7.55 -8.73
C LYS A 2 -11.46 8.58 -8.32
N ALA A 3 -10.83 8.42 -7.15
CA ALA A 3 -9.67 9.22 -6.72
C ALA A 3 -8.57 9.32 -7.80
N ALA A 4 -8.03 8.18 -8.24
CA ALA A 4 -6.94 8.15 -9.21
C ALA A 4 -7.29 8.81 -10.55
N ARG A 5 -8.55 8.69 -11.00
CA ARG A 5 -9.02 9.35 -12.23
C ARG A 5 -9.24 10.86 -12.04
N SER A 6 -9.82 11.27 -10.91
CA SER A 6 -10.07 12.69 -10.66
C SER A 6 -8.79 13.49 -10.46
N THR A 7 -7.71 12.84 -10.02
CA THR A 7 -6.44 13.50 -9.69
C THR A 7 -5.30 13.14 -10.63
N ASP A 8 -5.58 12.43 -11.74
CA ASP A 8 -4.57 11.89 -12.66
C ASP A 8 -3.41 11.16 -11.96
N ALA A 9 -3.72 10.46 -10.85
CA ALA A 9 -2.71 9.80 -10.04
C ALA A 9 -2.26 8.46 -10.63
N TRP A 10 -1.00 8.13 -10.39
CA TRP A 10 -0.45 6.81 -10.69
C TRP A 10 -0.77 5.81 -9.58
N ILE A 11 -0.99 4.56 -9.96
CA ILE A 11 -1.17 3.45 -9.01
C ILE A 11 0.08 2.56 -9.06
N ILE A 12 0.78 2.46 -7.93
CA ILE A 12 1.97 1.60 -7.81
C ILE A 12 1.61 0.34 -7.03
N THR A 13 1.82 -0.84 -7.64
CA THR A 13 1.59 -2.15 -6.98
C THR A 13 2.79 -3.07 -7.18
N SER A 14 2.71 -4.34 -6.75
CA SER A 14 3.74 -5.34 -7.10
C SER A 14 3.72 -5.74 -8.58
N GLY A 15 2.63 -5.48 -9.31
CA GLY A 15 2.46 -5.88 -10.71
C GLY A 15 2.31 -7.39 -10.94
N LEU A 16 2.38 -8.20 -9.89
CA LEU A 16 2.23 -9.66 -9.99
C LEU A 16 0.75 -10.04 -9.99
N ASN A 17 0.34 -11.04 -10.78
CA ASN A 17 -1.05 -11.50 -10.86
C ASN A 17 -1.46 -12.40 -9.69
N THR A 18 -1.16 -11.97 -8.46
CA THR A 18 -1.38 -12.70 -7.20
C THR A 18 -1.71 -11.74 -6.05
N GLY A 19 -2.36 -12.23 -5.01
CA GLY A 19 -2.70 -11.43 -3.82
C GLY A 19 -3.69 -10.32 -4.14
N VAL A 20 -3.44 -9.11 -3.65
CA VAL A 20 -4.31 -7.92 -3.83
C VAL A 20 -4.36 -7.41 -5.27
N VAL A 21 -3.30 -7.62 -6.05
CA VAL A 21 -3.13 -6.95 -7.35
C VAL A 21 -4.23 -7.28 -8.37
N PRO A 22 -4.70 -8.54 -8.54
CA PRO A 22 -5.84 -8.84 -9.40
C PRO A 22 -7.11 -8.04 -9.05
N HIS A 23 -7.37 -7.78 -7.76
CA HIS A 23 -8.54 -7.00 -7.32
C HIS A 23 -8.38 -5.51 -7.64
N VAL A 24 -7.17 -4.96 -7.48
CA VAL A 24 -6.86 -3.59 -7.91
C VAL A 24 -6.99 -3.49 -9.43
N ALA A 25 -6.43 -4.46 -10.14
CA ALA A 25 -6.40 -4.54 -11.59
C ALA A 25 -7.78 -4.72 -12.21
N SER A 26 -8.68 -5.50 -11.59
CA SER A 26 -10.06 -5.66 -12.07
C SER A 26 -10.85 -4.36 -11.97
N ALA A 27 -10.50 -3.51 -11.02
CA ALA A 27 -11.10 -2.20 -10.92
C ALA A 27 -10.54 -1.27 -12.02
N LEU A 28 -9.27 -1.40 -12.42
CA LEU A 28 -8.61 -0.51 -13.38
C LEU A 28 -9.40 -0.44 -14.69
N GLU A 29 -10.01 0.70 -14.91
CA GLU A 29 -10.84 1.00 -16.07
C GLU A 29 -10.44 2.41 -16.55
N GLY A 30 -10.38 2.64 -17.87
CA GLY A 30 -10.01 3.93 -18.45
C GLY A 30 -8.50 4.24 -18.44
N ARG A 31 -8.13 5.53 -18.47
CA ARG A 31 -6.76 6.04 -18.61
C ARG A 31 -5.98 6.16 -17.29
N VAL A 32 -6.07 5.18 -16.40
CA VAL A 32 -5.28 5.19 -15.15
C VAL A 32 -3.93 4.54 -15.40
N ILE A 33 -2.84 5.25 -15.10
CA ILE A 33 -1.48 4.70 -15.20
C ILE A 33 -1.22 3.79 -13.99
N ALA A 34 -0.98 2.50 -14.25
CA ALA A 34 -0.61 1.54 -13.23
C ALA A 34 0.83 1.03 -13.46
N ILE A 35 1.66 1.13 -12.42
CA ILE A 35 3.08 0.75 -12.43
C ILE A 35 3.30 -0.44 -11.50
N GLY A 36 3.79 -1.56 -12.05
CA GLY A 36 4.11 -2.76 -11.29
C GLY A 36 5.58 -2.84 -10.92
N VAL A 37 5.92 -2.80 -9.63
CA VAL A 37 7.30 -3.02 -9.14
C VAL A 37 7.46 -4.47 -8.73
N ALA A 38 8.01 -5.29 -9.64
CA ALA A 38 8.05 -6.74 -9.49
C ALA A 38 9.49 -7.27 -9.29
N PRO A 39 9.69 -8.34 -8.50
CA PRO A 39 10.98 -8.98 -8.36
C PRO A 39 11.31 -9.87 -9.57
N TRP A 40 12.40 -9.56 -10.27
CA TRP A 40 12.86 -10.26 -11.48
C TRP A 40 13.01 -11.76 -11.30
N GLY A 41 13.60 -12.16 -10.17
CA GLY A 41 13.87 -13.56 -9.81
C GLY A 41 12.63 -14.45 -9.64
N MET A 42 11.44 -13.83 -9.50
CA MET A 42 10.16 -14.52 -9.33
C MET A 42 9.32 -14.58 -10.61
N LEU A 43 9.74 -13.96 -11.70
CA LEU A 43 8.93 -13.91 -12.92
C LEU A 43 9.01 -15.21 -13.72
N LYS A 44 7.85 -15.76 -14.07
CA LYS A 44 7.74 -16.81 -15.09
C LYS A 44 8.26 -16.28 -16.44
N ARG A 45 9.00 -17.11 -17.17
CA ARG A 45 9.50 -16.83 -18.53
C ARG A 45 10.35 -15.54 -18.61
N ARG A 46 11.04 -15.16 -17.52
CA ARG A 46 11.87 -13.94 -17.44
C ARG A 46 12.91 -13.83 -18.57
N ASN A 47 13.44 -14.97 -19.02
CA ASN A 47 14.41 -15.04 -20.10
C ASN A 47 13.91 -14.45 -21.42
N ARG A 48 12.58 -14.40 -21.64
CA ARG A 48 12.01 -13.79 -22.84
C ARG A 48 12.13 -12.26 -22.87
N PHE A 49 12.26 -11.63 -21.70
CA PHE A 49 12.40 -10.17 -21.58
C PHE A 49 13.86 -9.71 -21.67
N VAL A 50 14.81 -10.62 -21.89
CA VAL A 50 16.22 -10.27 -22.04
C VAL A 50 16.50 -9.90 -23.49
N GLY A 51 16.93 -8.67 -23.69
CA GLY A 51 17.29 -8.12 -25.00
C GLY A 51 17.20 -6.61 -24.99
N THR A 52 17.67 -5.98 -26.06
CA THR A 52 17.55 -4.53 -26.28
C THR A 52 16.45 -4.31 -27.30
N ASP A 53 15.51 -3.40 -27.00
CA ASP A 53 14.40 -3.05 -27.89
C ASP A 53 13.58 -4.26 -28.40
N VAL A 54 13.31 -5.21 -27.49
CA VAL A 54 12.58 -6.44 -27.81
C VAL A 54 11.10 -6.32 -27.48
N SER A 55 10.25 -6.75 -28.42
CA SER A 55 8.83 -6.94 -28.18
C SER A 55 8.54 -8.39 -27.80
N VAL A 56 7.91 -8.59 -26.64
CA VAL A 56 7.67 -9.92 -26.07
C VAL A 56 6.18 -10.16 -25.95
N HIS A 57 5.66 -11.12 -26.71
CA HIS A 57 4.29 -11.58 -26.50
C HIS A 57 4.19 -12.33 -25.16
N TYR A 58 3.50 -11.73 -24.19
CA TYR A 58 3.28 -12.30 -22.87
C TYR A 58 1.87 -12.88 -22.74
N ALA A 59 1.78 -14.21 -22.63
CA ALA A 59 0.53 -14.91 -22.35
C ALA A 59 0.59 -15.54 -20.96
N THR A 60 -0.40 -15.25 -20.11
CA THR A 60 -0.59 -15.87 -18.80
C THR A 60 -0.96 -17.34 -18.96
N ASN A 61 -0.35 -18.24 -18.20
CA ASN A 61 -0.75 -19.65 -18.19
C ASN A 61 -1.11 -20.06 -16.76
N GLN A 62 -2.39 -19.87 -16.45
CA GLN A 62 -2.98 -20.14 -15.13
C GLN A 62 -2.94 -21.62 -14.75
N PHE A 63 -2.78 -22.53 -15.72
CA PHE A 63 -2.81 -23.97 -15.50
C PHE A 63 -1.48 -24.56 -15.02
N ASN A 64 -0.36 -23.82 -15.15
CA ASN A 64 0.93 -24.25 -14.66
C ASN A 64 1.17 -23.77 -13.22
N LYS A 65 0.92 -24.67 -12.25
CA LYS A 65 1.30 -24.51 -10.84
C LYS A 65 2.84 -24.40 -10.75
N SER A 66 3.34 -23.18 -10.69
CA SER A 66 4.75 -22.88 -10.47
C SER A 66 4.89 -21.94 -9.27
N ARG A 67 6.02 -22.03 -8.57
CA ARG A 67 6.37 -21.12 -7.48
C ARG A 67 6.72 -19.71 -7.97
N LEU A 68 6.85 -19.53 -9.28
CA LEU A 68 7.08 -18.26 -9.95
C LEU A 68 5.75 -17.56 -10.24
N ALA A 69 5.75 -16.24 -10.16
CA ALA A 69 4.60 -15.38 -10.38
C ALA A 69 4.49 -14.93 -11.85
N GLU A 70 3.26 -14.60 -12.25
CA GLU A 70 2.96 -14.00 -13.55
C GLU A 70 2.76 -12.50 -13.39
N LEU A 71 2.98 -11.73 -14.46
CA LEU A 71 2.67 -10.31 -14.52
C LEU A 71 1.17 -10.13 -14.72
N ASN A 72 0.62 -9.08 -14.12
CA ASN A 72 -0.77 -8.70 -14.30
C ASN A 72 -0.96 -7.88 -15.58
N ASN A 73 -1.86 -8.30 -16.45
CA ASN A 73 -2.05 -7.72 -17.79
C ASN A 73 -2.79 -6.36 -17.82
N ARG A 74 -3.14 -5.77 -16.67
CA ARG A 74 -3.79 -4.46 -16.58
C ARG A 74 -2.82 -3.33 -16.19
N HIS A 75 -1.54 -3.62 -15.99
CA HIS A 75 -0.53 -2.61 -15.71
C HIS A 75 0.00 -1.99 -17.00
N SER A 76 0.24 -0.67 -16.96
CA SER A 76 0.78 0.10 -18.07
C SER A 76 2.29 -0.05 -18.18
N TYR A 77 2.97 -0.08 -17.03
CA TYR A 77 4.43 -0.14 -16.94
C TYR A 77 4.89 -1.12 -15.87
N PHE A 78 6.10 -1.64 -16.02
CA PHE A 78 6.75 -2.50 -15.05
C PHE A 78 8.17 -2.04 -14.75
N LEU A 79 8.55 -2.08 -13.47
CA LEU A 79 9.93 -1.99 -13.02
C LEU A 79 10.32 -3.34 -12.42
N PHE A 80 11.40 -3.94 -12.95
CA PHE A 80 11.92 -5.19 -12.43
C PHE A 80 13.10 -4.95 -11.49
N SER A 81 12.95 -5.39 -10.24
CA SER A 81 14.02 -5.36 -9.24
C SER A 81 14.78 -6.68 -9.26
N ASP A 82 16.08 -6.64 -9.56
CA ASP A 82 16.95 -7.80 -9.52
C ASP A 82 17.90 -7.75 -8.33
N ASN A 83 18.07 -8.90 -7.67
CA ASN A 83 18.99 -9.10 -6.56
C ASN A 83 19.95 -10.27 -6.80
N GLY A 84 20.03 -10.76 -8.04
CA GLY A 84 20.88 -11.88 -8.46
C GLY A 84 20.36 -13.26 -8.04
N THR A 85 19.15 -13.37 -7.47
CA THR A 85 18.57 -14.66 -7.05
C THR A 85 17.34 -15.03 -7.86
N VAL A 86 17.16 -16.34 -8.12
CA VAL A 86 16.06 -16.87 -8.94
C VAL A 86 15.37 -18.02 -8.21
N GLY A 87 14.05 -18.08 -8.28
CA GLY A 87 13.28 -19.30 -7.97
C GLY A 87 13.41 -19.85 -6.55
N ARG A 88 14.01 -19.10 -5.61
CA ARG A 88 14.01 -19.47 -4.20
C ARG A 88 12.56 -19.60 -3.74
N SER A 89 12.28 -20.64 -2.95
CA SER A 89 10.95 -20.85 -2.36
C SER A 89 10.41 -19.52 -1.83
N LEU A 90 9.13 -19.21 -2.06
CA LEU A 90 8.47 -18.03 -1.49
C LEU A 90 8.79 -17.92 0.01
N ILE A 91 8.92 -19.05 0.73
CA ILE A 91 9.33 -19.11 2.13
C ILE A 91 10.77 -18.59 2.36
N VAL A 92 11.72 -18.89 1.47
CA VAL A 92 13.11 -18.38 1.56
C VAL A 92 13.19 -16.91 1.13
N TYR A 93 12.36 -16.49 0.17
CA TYR A 93 12.22 -15.08 -0.22
C TYR A 93 11.62 -14.26 0.92
N LEU A 94 10.56 -14.76 1.55
CA LEU A 94 9.93 -14.19 2.75
C LEU A 94 10.82 -14.27 3.99
N LYS A 95 11.74 -15.24 4.07
CA LYS A 95 12.77 -15.30 5.14
C LYS A 95 13.88 -14.25 4.96
N LYS A 96 14.10 -13.73 3.74
CA LYS A 96 14.95 -12.54 3.58
C LYS A 96 14.13 -11.34 4.05
N LYS A 97 14.73 -10.57 4.96
CA LYS A 97 14.09 -9.51 5.75
C LYS A 97 13.22 -8.53 4.92
N TYR A 98 13.55 -8.29 3.64
CA TYR A 98 12.69 -7.62 2.64
C TYR A 98 13.01 -8.11 1.22
N GLY A 99 12.01 -8.23 0.35
CA GLY A 99 12.20 -8.41 -1.09
C GLY A 99 12.86 -7.18 -1.74
N SER A 100 13.65 -7.37 -2.80
CA SER A 100 14.37 -6.25 -3.44
C SER A 100 13.43 -5.24 -4.09
N GLU A 101 12.25 -5.67 -4.51
CA GLU A 101 11.15 -4.84 -4.97
C GLU A 101 10.60 -3.92 -3.87
N ILE A 102 10.57 -4.38 -2.61
CA ILE A 102 10.10 -3.56 -1.47
C ILE A 102 11.10 -2.42 -1.21
N ILE A 103 12.39 -2.74 -1.26
CA ILE A 103 13.47 -1.74 -1.08
C ILE A 103 13.43 -0.71 -2.22
N LEU A 104 13.31 -1.18 -3.47
CA LEU A 104 13.21 -0.30 -4.64
C LEU A 104 11.97 0.60 -4.55
N ARG A 105 10.81 0.01 -4.25
CA ARG A 105 9.55 0.74 -4.11
C ARG A 105 9.64 1.81 -3.03
N LYS A 106 10.15 1.48 -1.84
CA LYS A 106 10.36 2.46 -0.76
C LYS A 106 11.23 3.62 -1.20
N ARG A 107 12.35 3.35 -1.88
CA ARG A 107 13.27 4.39 -2.36
C ARG A 107 12.62 5.27 -3.42
N LEU A 108 11.87 4.68 -4.35
CA LEU A 108 11.12 5.40 -5.38
C LEU A 108 10.06 6.31 -4.74
N GLU A 109 9.23 5.78 -3.86
CA GLU A 109 8.19 6.54 -3.15
C GLU A 109 8.79 7.70 -2.33
N THR A 110 9.92 7.46 -1.65
CA THR A 110 10.63 8.50 -0.89
C THR A 110 11.17 9.59 -1.82
N TYR A 111 11.76 9.21 -2.95
CA TYR A 111 12.29 10.16 -3.92
C TYR A 111 11.17 11.02 -4.53
N LEU A 112 10.05 10.40 -4.91
CA LEU A 112 8.88 11.09 -5.45
C LEU A 112 8.28 12.07 -4.44
N ALA A 113 8.20 11.69 -3.17
CA ALA A 113 7.68 12.56 -2.11
C ALA A 113 8.60 13.76 -1.80
N GLN A 114 9.90 13.67 -2.10
CA GLN A 114 10.89 14.72 -1.81
C GLN A 114 11.13 15.68 -2.99
N HIS A 115 10.74 15.32 -4.21
CA HIS A 115 11.00 16.15 -5.39
C HIS A 115 10.07 17.37 -5.44
N LYS A 116 10.65 18.57 -5.33
CA LYS A 116 9.99 19.85 -5.05
C LYS A 116 9.50 20.65 -6.27
N SER A 117 9.57 20.16 -7.50
CA SER A 117 9.09 20.94 -8.66
C SER A 117 7.55 21.05 -8.70
N SER A 118 6.85 20.19 -7.98
CA SER A 118 5.44 20.28 -7.60
C SER A 118 5.24 19.13 -6.62
N SER A 119 5.00 19.38 -5.33
CA SER A 119 4.86 18.33 -4.31
C SER A 119 3.85 17.27 -4.76
N ILE A 120 4.31 16.11 -5.26
CA ILE A 120 3.43 15.02 -5.66
C ILE A 120 3.03 14.30 -4.38
N PRO A 121 1.77 14.41 -3.91
CA PRO A 121 1.31 13.67 -2.75
C PRO A 121 1.39 12.16 -3.02
N VAL A 122 2.26 11.45 -2.29
CA VAL A 122 2.31 9.98 -2.35
C VAL A 122 1.44 9.41 -1.23
N VAL A 123 0.43 8.61 -1.59
CA VAL A 123 -0.35 7.80 -0.64
C VAL A 123 0.04 6.36 -0.77
N CYS A 124 0.38 5.74 0.37
CA CYS A 124 0.34 4.30 0.45
C CYS A 124 -1.06 3.86 0.88
N VAL A 125 -1.85 3.34 -0.06
CA VAL A 125 -3.11 2.66 0.28
C VAL A 125 -2.80 1.19 0.46
N VAL A 126 -3.01 0.68 1.68
CA VAL A 126 -2.79 -0.73 2.01
C VAL A 126 -4.15 -1.42 2.07
N LEU A 127 -4.48 -2.18 1.02
CA LEU A 127 -5.77 -2.87 0.88
C LEU A 127 -5.81 -4.25 1.57
N GLU A 128 -4.65 -4.84 1.86
CA GLU A 128 -4.46 -5.86 2.90
C GLU A 128 -3.78 -5.17 4.09
N GLY A 129 -4.48 -4.32 4.84
CA GLY A 129 -3.78 -3.63 5.93
C GLY A 129 -4.42 -2.41 6.58
N VAL A 130 -5.41 -1.76 5.96
CA VAL A 130 -5.94 -0.50 6.52
C VAL A 130 -7.46 -0.32 6.32
N CYS A 131 -8.13 -1.24 5.62
CA CYS A 131 -9.59 -1.37 5.71
C CYS A 131 -9.90 -2.34 6.85
N ASP A 132 -10.69 -1.92 7.84
CA ASP A 132 -11.13 -2.83 8.91
C ASP A 132 -11.89 -4.02 8.28
N GLY A 133 -11.51 -5.24 8.62
CA GLY A 133 -12.04 -6.49 8.05
C GLY A 133 -11.38 -6.95 6.73
N SER A 134 -10.30 -6.29 6.28
CA SER A 134 -9.60 -6.66 5.03
C SER A 134 -8.50 -7.71 5.20
N GLY A 135 -8.08 -8.02 6.43
CA GLY A 135 -7.18 -9.14 6.70
C GLY A 135 -6.27 -8.99 7.91
N ARG A 136 -5.52 -10.07 8.16
CA ARG A 136 -4.68 -10.33 9.34
C ARG A 136 -3.84 -9.15 9.85
N ALA A 137 -3.06 -8.49 9.00
CA ALA A 137 -2.23 -7.36 9.44
C ALA A 137 -3.04 -6.06 9.60
N ALA A 138 -4.13 -5.93 8.84
CA ALA A 138 -4.98 -4.75 8.81
C ALA A 138 -5.72 -4.55 10.11
N ASP A 139 -6.39 -5.61 10.50
CA ASP A 139 -7.28 -5.61 11.64
C ASP A 139 -6.46 -5.41 12.92
N LEU A 140 -5.24 -5.97 12.97
CA LEU A 140 -4.31 -5.74 14.07
C LEU A 140 -3.83 -4.29 14.14
N LEU A 141 -3.50 -3.67 13.01
CA LEU A 141 -3.06 -2.27 13.00
C LEU A 141 -4.22 -1.32 13.33
N ALA A 142 -5.41 -1.56 12.77
CA ALA A 142 -6.63 -0.83 13.08
C ALA A 142 -7.00 -0.98 14.56
N PHE A 143 -7.02 -2.21 15.09
CA PHE A 143 -7.25 -2.48 16.51
C PHE A 143 -6.24 -1.73 17.40
N THR A 144 -4.95 -1.81 17.05
CA THR A 144 -3.89 -1.12 17.80
C THR A 144 -4.08 0.41 17.78
N HIS A 145 -4.46 0.98 16.63
CA HIS A 145 -4.75 2.40 16.49
C HIS A 145 -5.91 2.87 17.39
N HIS A 146 -6.98 2.07 17.48
CA HIS A 146 -8.12 2.42 18.31
C HIS A 146 -7.84 2.25 19.80
N ALA A 147 -6.99 1.29 20.15
CA ALA A 147 -6.71 0.95 21.55
C ALA A 147 -5.57 1.76 22.17
N ILE A 148 -4.74 2.44 21.38
CA ILE A 148 -3.64 3.25 21.89
C ILE A 148 -4.18 4.52 22.57
N GLY A 149 -3.69 4.80 23.78
CA GLY A 149 -4.02 6.01 24.52
C GLY A 149 -3.41 7.27 23.87
N ASP A 150 -3.82 8.45 24.35
CA ASP A 150 -3.24 9.72 23.90
C ASP A 150 -1.77 9.86 24.30
N ASP A 151 -1.35 9.13 25.34
CA ASP A 151 0.05 9.00 25.78
C ASP A 151 0.89 8.08 24.87
N GLY A 152 0.29 7.50 23.82
CA GLY A 152 0.96 6.58 22.91
C GLY A 152 1.29 5.22 23.52
N LYS A 153 0.60 4.82 24.60
CA LYS A 153 0.77 3.51 25.25
C LYS A 153 -0.50 2.67 25.15
N LEU A 154 -0.32 1.36 25.30
CA LEU A 154 -1.40 0.40 25.47
C LEU A 154 -1.42 -0.06 26.92
N SER A 155 -2.61 -0.37 27.44
CA SER A 155 -2.72 -1.06 28.72
C SER A 155 -2.10 -2.47 28.63
N ASP A 156 -1.61 -2.99 29.75
CA ASP A 156 -0.96 -4.31 29.79
C ASP A 156 -1.92 -5.43 29.34
N SER A 157 -3.21 -5.33 29.69
CA SER A 157 -4.24 -6.26 29.23
C SER A 157 -4.38 -6.26 27.71
N VAL A 158 -4.48 -5.08 27.09
CA VAL A 158 -4.61 -4.96 25.62
C VAL A 158 -3.32 -5.39 24.93
N ARG A 159 -2.16 -5.05 25.49
CA ARG A 159 -0.86 -5.50 24.97
C ARG A 159 -0.76 -7.02 24.97
N ASN A 160 -1.18 -7.69 26.06
CA ASN A 160 -1.16 -9.15 26.15
C ASN A 160 -2.15 -9.78 25.16
N GLN A 161 -3.35 -9.21 25.01
CA GLN A 161 -4.30 -9.64 23.99
C GLN A 161 -3.72 -9.49 22.58
N LEU A 162 -3.12 -8.34 22.27
CA LEU A 162 -2.49 -8.08 20.98
C LEU A 162 -1.34 -9.06 20.70
N MET A 163 -0.57 -9.40 21.75
CA MET A 163 0.49 -10.40 21.68
C MET A 163 -0.05 -11.78 21.28
N SER A 164 -1.07 -12.29 21.99
CA SER A 164 -1.71 -13.57 21.66
C SER A 164 -2.34 -13.58 20.27
N LEU A 165 -2.95 -12.47 19.85
CA LEU A 165 -3.50 -12.33 18.51
C LEU A 165 -2.40 -12.40 17.44
N VAL A 166 -1.28 -11.70 17.62
CA VAL A 166 -0.15 -11.73 16.67
C VAL A 166 0.44 -13.14 16.57
N GLU A 167 0.63 -13.84 17.70
CA GLU A 167 1.12 -15.21 17.73
C GLU A 167 0.19 -16.15 16.94
N MET A 168 -1.12 -16.07 17.20
CA MET A 168 -2.12 -16.89 16.52
C MET A 168 -2.19 -16.59 15.02
N VAL A 169 -2.28 -15.30 14.65
CA VAL A 169 -2.56 -14.83 13.29
C VAL A 169 -1.39 -15.11 12.34
N PHE A 170 -0.16 -14.95 12.83
CA PHE A 170 1.06 -15.12 12.03
C PHE A 170 1.81 -16.43 12.32
N ASN A 171 1.36 -17.22 13.29
CA ASN A 171 2.06 -18.41 13.79
C ASN A 171 3.52 -18.09 14.18
N TYR A 172 3.68 -17.04 14.97
CA TYR A 172 4.98 -16.54 15.44
C TYR A 172 5.33 -17.08 16.81
N ASP A 173 6.63 -17.23 17.06
CA ASP A 173 7.16 -17.39 18.42
C ASP A 173 7.06 -16.07 19.19
N GLU A 174 7.19 -16.15 20.52
CA GLU A 174 7.13 -15.01 21.43
C GLU A 174 8.06 -13.87 20.99
N LYS A 175 9.27 -14.20 20.53
CA LYS A 175 10.26 -13.20 20.09
C LYS A 175 9.80 -12.43 18.85
N ASN A 176 9.31 -13.12 17.82
CA ASN A 176 8.84 -12.48 16.59
C ASN A 176 7.52 -11.74 16.80
N ALA A 177 6.62 -12.29 17.63
CA ALA A 177 5.39 -11.62 17.98
C ALA A 177 5.65 -10.36 18.80
N ALA A 178 6.54 -10.38 19.81
CA ALA A 178 6.90 -9.20 20.59
C ALA A 178 7.53 -8.10 19.73
N ARG A 179 8.33 -8.49 18.72
CA ARG A 179 8.85 -7.55 17.72
C ARG A 179 7.73 -6.92 16.89
N THR A 180 6.77 -7.72 16.45
CA THR A 180 5.64 -7.27 15.61
C THR A 180 4.70 -6.36 16.40
N VAL A 181 4.37 -6.71 17.65
CA VAL A 181 3.60 -5.85 18.57
C VAL A 181 4.27 -4.50 18.75
N ARG A 182 5.60 -4.48 18.93
CA ARG A 182 6.35 -3.20 19.00
C ARG A 182 6.19 -2.38 17.73
N GLN A 183 6.28 -3.00 16.56
CA GLN A 183 6.10 -2.32 15.27
C GLN A 183 4.67 -1.79 15.09
N LEU A 184 3.65 -2.56 15.47
CA LEU A 184 2.25 -2.13 15.44
C LEU A 184 2.03 -0.89 16.31
N ILE A 185 2.58 -0.89 17.54
CA ILE A 185 2.49 0.26 18.45
C ILE A 185 3.20 1.49 17.86
N GLU A 186 4.40 1.34 17.32
CA GLU A 186 5.13 2.46 16.70
C GLU A 186 4.38 3.05 15.49
N CYS A 187 3.75 2.20 14.67
CA CYS A 187 2.87 2.68 13.61
C CYS A 187 1.62 3.38 14.17
N ALA A 188 1.00 2.82 15.21
CA ALA A 188 -0.22 3.37 15.81
C ALA A 188 -0.02 4.72 16.51
N LYS A 189 1.20 5.02 16.97
CA LYS A 189 1.56 6.35 17.51
C LYS A 189 1.50 7.46 16.47
N GLN A 190 1.67 7.14 15.19
CA GLN A 190 1.65 8.12 14.09
C GLN A 190 0.22 8.43 13.65
N ARG A 191 -0.60 9.00 14.56
CA ARG A 191 -2.04 9.25 14.33
C ARG A 191 -2.34 10.12 13.11
N ASN A 192 -1.47 11.07 12.79
CA ASN A 192 -1.59 11.95 11.63
C ASN A 192 -1.26 11.29 10.30
N LEU A 193 -0.54 10.16 10.31
CA LEU A 193 -0.12 9.43 9.10
C LEU A 193 -0.97 8.18 8.84
N MET A 194 -1.96 7.91 9.68
CA MET A 194 -2.82 6.74 9.57
C MET A 194 -4.29 7.13 9.56
N THR A 195 -5.04 6.52 8.66
CA THR A 195 -6.48 6.71 8.54
C THR A 195 -7.11 5.33 8.42
N VAL A 196 -7.99 4.97 9.35
CA VAL A 196 -8.71 3.70 9.30
C VAL A 196 -10.07 3.93 8.64
N PHE A 197 -10.34 3.19 7.57
CA PHE A 197 -11.61 3.25 6.85
C PHE A 197 -12.42 1.98 7.09
N ARG A 198 -13.68 2.16 7.49
CA ARG A 198 -14.64 1.07 7.75
C ARG A 198 -15.74 1.08 6.71
N LEU A 199 -15.82 -0.01 5.94
CA LEU A 199 -16.83 -0.16 4.91
C LEU A 199 -18.22 -0.30 5.56
N GLY A 200 -19.17 0.57 5.20
CA GLY A 200 -20.56 0.50 5.67
C GLY A 200 -20.89 1.35 6.92
N GLU A 201 -19.89 1.80 7.68
CA GLU A 201 -20.13 2.73 8.81
C GLU A 201 -20.11 4.20 8.37
N GLN A 202 -19.30 4.53 7.34
CA GLN A 202 -19.15 5.90 6.85
C GLN A 202 -20.08 6.19 5.67
N ARG A 203 -20.71 7.37 5.66
CA ARG A 203 -21.51 7.87 4.52
C ARG A 203 -20.64 8.28 3.31
N GLN A 204 -19.33 8.41 3.51
CA GLN A 204 -18.41 8.91 2.49
C GLN A 204 -17.81 7.77 1.67
N ASP A 205 -17.63 8.03 0.38
CA ASP A 205 -16.98 7.08 -0.54
C ASP A 205 -15.48 6.91 -0.21
N VAL A 206 -14.91 5.76 -0.60
CA VAL A 206 -13.49 5.43 -0.40
C VAL A 206 -12.54 6.49 -0.98
N ASP A 207 -12.89 7.12 -2.11
CA ASP A 207 -12.07 8.18 -2.69
C ASP A 207 -12.03 9.44 -1.83
N HIS A 208 -13.12 9.78 -1.14
CA HIS A 208 -13.12 10.89 -0.20
C HIS A 208 -12.17 10.59 0.96
N ALA A 209 -12.24 9.37 1.54
CA ALA A 209 -11.33 8.95 2.62
C ALA A 209 -9.85 9.01 2.22
N ILE A 210 -9.50 8.57 1.00
CA ILE A 210 -8.12 8.63 0.49
C ILE A 210 -7.61 10.07 0.40
N LEU A 211 -8.42 10.99 -0.15
CA LEU A 211 -8.03 12.39 -0.34
C LEU A 211 -7.98 13.16 0.99
N THR A 212 -8.91 12.88 1.90
CA THR A 212 -8.88 13.44 3.25
C THR A 212 -7.65 12.97 4.03
N ALA A 213 -7.27 11.69 3.90
CA ALA A 213 -6.05 11.16 4.52
C ALA A 213 -4.79 11.87 3.99
N LEU A 214 -4.74 12.16 2.68
CA LEU A 214 -3.66 12.96 2.11
C LEU A 214 -3.59 14.37 2.69
N LEU A 215 -4.73 15.04 2.73
CA LEU A 215 -4.81 16.42 3.18
C LEU A 215 -4.34 16.55 4.64
N LYS A 216 -4.69 15.56 5.49
CA LYS A 216 -4.29 15.50 6.91
C LYS A 216 -2.85 15.03 7.13
N GLY A 217 -2.39 14.10 6.30
CA GLY A 217 -1.04 13.53 6.40
C GLY A 217 0.05 14.49 5.93
N GLN A 218 -0.29 15.46 5.07
CA GLN A 218 0.60 16.54 4.73
C GLN A 218 0.41 17.68 5.74
N ASN A 219 1.46 18.02 6.47
CA ASN A 219 1.46 19.14 7.43
C ASN A 219 1.44 20.50 6.69
N LEU A 220 0.42 20.72 5.87
CA LEU A 220 0.22 21.87 5.01
C LEU A 220 -0.57 22.97 5.72
N SER A 221 -0.26 24.21 5.38
CA SER A 221 -1.09 25.37 5.73
C SER A 221 -2.43 25.35 4.99
N SER A 222 -3.45 26.05 5.49
CA SER A 222 -4.78 26.10 4.85
C SER A 222 -4.75 26.55 3.37
N PRO A 223 -3.92 27.53 2.96
CA PRO A 223 -3.78 27.88 1.53
C PRO A 223 -3.21 26.73 0.68
N GLU A 224 -2.22 26.00 1.18
CA GLU A 224 -1.64 24.85 0.49
C GLU A 224 -2.62 23.68 0.40
N GLN A 225 -3.40 23.44 1.47
CA GLN A 225 -4.50 22.48 1.45
C GLN A 225 -5.55 22.84 0.40
N LEU A 226 -5.90 24.12 0.28
CA LEU A 226 -6.86 24.59 -0.73
C LEU A 226 -6.29 24.45 -2.15
N GLN A 227 -5.02 24.79 -2.36
CA GLN A 227 -4.35 24.60 -3.64
C GLN A 227 -4.36 23.12 -4.06
N LEU A 228 -4.18 22.21 -3.10
CA LEU A 228 -4.21 20.78 -3.34
C LEU A 228 -5.62 20.27 -3.67
N ALA A 229 -6.64 20.71 -2.93
CA ALA A 229 -8.04 20.37 -3.23
C ALA A 229 -8.50 20.92 -4.60
N LEU A 230 -8.00 22.09 -5.00
CA LEU A 230 -8.20 22.65 -6.34
C LEU A 230 -7.51 21.83 -7.42
N ALA A 231 -6.24 21.44 -7.20
CA ALA A 231 -5.49 20.59 -8.13
C ALA A 231 -6.15 19.22 -8.34
N TRP A 232 -6.79 18.68 -7.30
CA TRP A 232 -7.59 17.45 -7.40
C TRP A 232 -8.97 17.65 -8.01
N ASN A 233 -9.39 18.90 -8.23
CA ASN A 233 -10.75 19.25 -8.64
C ASN A 233 -11.83 18.68 -7.69
N ARG A 234 -11.60 18.81 -6.37
CA ARG A 234 -12.45 18.24 -5.31
C ARG A 234 -12.96 19.29 -4.34
N ALA A 235 -13.95 20.06 -4.81
CA ALA A 235 -14.59 21.11 -4.00
C ALA A 235 -15.33 20.56 -2.77
N ASP A 236 -15.78 19.30 -2.79
CA ASP A 236 -16.37 18.63 -1.63
C ASP A 236 -15.38 18.47 -0.48
N ILE A 237 -14.12 18.11 -0.78
CA ILE A 237 -13.03 18.00 0.21
C ILE A 237 -12.71 19.36 0.82
N ALA A 238 -12.62 20.42 0.00
CA ALA A 238 -12.37 21.76 0.51
C ALA A 238 -13.48 22.23 1.48
N ARG A 239 -14.74 21.97 1.14
CA ARG A 239 -15.88 22.30 2.01
C ARG A 239 -15.86 21.52 3.33
N SER A 240 -15.60 20.22 3.28
CA SER A 240 -15.71 19.35 4.46
C SER A 240 -14.49 19.37 5.37
N GLU A 241 -13.31 19.73 4.87
CA GLU A 241 -12.06 19.67 5.66
C GLU A 241 -11.42 21.03 5.90
N ILE A 242 -11.54 21.99 4.97
CA ILE A 242 -10.84 23.29 5.05
C ILE A 242 -11.75 24.40 5.58
N PHE A 243 -12.99 24.46 5.11
CA PHE A 243 -13.94 25.53 5.45
C PHE A 243 -14.88 25.18 6.62
N THR A 244 -14.44 24.32 7.54
CA THR A 244 -15.27 23.79 8.64
C THR A 244 -15.52 24.78 9.78
N MET A 245 -14.81 25.91 9.83
CA MET A 245 -14.95 26.95 10.86
C MET A 245 -15.23 28.34 10.25
N GLY A 246 -16.20 28.41 9.32
CA GLY A 246 -16.78 29.67 8.84
C GLY A 246 -18.13 29.94 9.47
#